data_AF-A0A9P4GTD5-F1
#
_entry.id   AF-A0A9P4GTD5-F1
#
_cell.length_a   1.000
_cell.length_b   1.000
_cell.length_c   1.000
_cell.angle_alpha   90.00
_cell.angle_beta   90.00
_cell.angle_gamma   90.00
#
_symmetry.space_group_name_H-M   'P 1'
#
loop_
_entity.id
_entity.type
_entity.pdbx_description
1 polymer ?
#
loop_
_entity_poly.entity_id
_entity_poly.type
_entity_poly.pdbx_seq_one_letter_code
_entity_poly.pdbx_strand_id
1 'polypeptide(L)'
;MELQDLSLPSNGFVAFIMKHNATLSYVAFANVEVLEGTWEEPLQKVIEMNQLHHLQLINLYQTGLSVKVPDSFNLMFDKMEPEVVLLDRNDINIAADVFRHYFWTTASNLAGDSRHVVDLRLVDAAVNGEIEYGSGLRKA
;
A
#
# COMPACT_ATOMS: atom_id res chain seq x y z
N MET A 1 2.06 1.58 -16.17
CA MET A 1 3.50 1.28 -16.16
C MET A 1 3.78 0.54 -14.86
N GLU A 2 4.58 -0.52 -14.90
CA GLU A 2 4.88 -1.34 -13.73
C GLU A 2 6.27 -0.99 -13.20
N LEU A 3 6.36 -0.69 -11.90
CA LEU A 3 7.62 -0.49 -11.18
C LEU A 3 7.80 -1.69 -10.23
N GLN A 4 8.83 -2.52 -10.48
CA GLN A 4 9.11 -3.76 -9.74
C GLN A 4 10.49 -3.69 -9.07
N ASP A 5 10.62 -4.25 -7.87
CA ASP A 5 11.88 -4.49 -7.15
C ASP A 5 12.74 -3.24 -6.92
N LEU A 6 12.09 -2.11 -6.63
CA LEU A 6 12.80 -0.86 -6.38
C LEU A 6 12.82 -0.48 -4.90
N SER A 7 14.01 -0.25 -4.36
CA SER A 7 14.21 0.68 -3.24
C SER A 7 14.32 2.08 -3.84
N LEU A 8 13.17 2.73 -4.09
CA LEU A 8 13.17 4.12 -4.53
C LEU A 8 13.31 5.02 -3.30
N PRO A 9 14.37 5.84 -3.20
CA PRO A 9 14.33 6.95 -2.24
C PRO A 9 13.11 7.82 -2.58
N SER A 10 12.31 8.17 -1.57
CA SER A 10 11.03 8.89 -1.70
C SER A 10 11.10 10.06 -2.71
N ASN A 11 12.20 10.83 -2.68
CA ASN A 11 12.44 11.96 -3.60
C ASN A 11 12.55 11.57 -5.08
N GLY A 12 13.16 10.43 -5.41
CA GLY A 12 13.32 9.97 -6.79
C GLY A 12 12.00 9.47 -7.38
N PHE A 13 11.19 8.83 -6.54
CA PHE A 13 9.83 8.42 -6.90
C PHE A 13 8.92 9.63 -7.15
N VAL A 14 8.92 10.60 -6.24
CA VAL A 14 8.16 11.85 -6.38
C VAL A 14 8.55 12.59 -7.67
N ALA A 15 9.85 12.72 -7.95
CA ALA A 15 10.33 13.37 -9.17
C ALA A 15 9.83 12.66 -10.43
N PHE A 16 9.81 11.32 -10.43
CA PHE A 16 9.27 10.53 -11.53
C PHE A 16 7.77 10.79 -11.72
N ILE A 17 6.98 10.67 -10.65
CA ILE A 17 5.53 10.90 -10.69
C ILE A 17 5.21 12.30 -11.20
N MET A 18 5.87 13.32 -10.68
CA MET A 18 5.67 14.71 -11.07
C MET A 18 6.00 14.95 -12.56
N LYS A 19 7.07 14.33 -13.07
CA LYS A 19 7.45 14.42 -14.48
C LYS A 19 6.39 13.80 -15.42
N HIS A 20 5.66 12.80 -14.96
CA HIS A 20 4.73 12.02 -15.78
C HIS A 20 3.24 12.28 -15.47
N ASN A 21 2.93 13.25 -14.60
CA ASN A 21 1.57 13.60 -14.17
C ASN A 21 0.57 13.76 -15.34
N ALA A 22 0.98 14.42 -16.43
CA ALA A 22 0.10 14.70 -17.56
C ALA A 22 -0.26 13.49 -18.43
N THR A 23 0.45 12.37 -18.31
CA THR A 23 0.28 11.22 -19.24
C THR A 23 0.01 9.90 -18.53
N LEU A 24 0.23 9.85 -17.22
CA LEU A 24 0.25 8.60 -16.49
C LEU A 24 -1.14 8.31 -15.91
N SER A 25 -1.77 7.26 -16.44
CA SER A 25 -3.11 6.82 -16.04
C SER A 25 -3.14 5.55 -15.19
N TYR A 26 -2.01 4.85 -15.12
CA TYR A 26 -1.85 3.60 -14.40
C TYR A 26 -0.45 3.47 -13.78
N VAL A 27 -0.41 3.14 -12.49
CA VAL A 27 0.81 2.77 -11.75
C VAL A 27 0.59 1.47 -10.99
N ALA A 28 1.60 0.59 -10.99
CA ALA A 28 1.72 -0.47 -10.01
C ALA A 28 3.00 -0.30 -9.19
N PHE A 29 2.89 -0.42 -7.86
CA PHE A 29 4.00 -0.58 -6.94
C PHE A 29 4.07 -2.02 -6.49
N ALA A 30 5.05 -2.76 -7.00
CA ALA A 30 5.27 -4.15 -6.64
C ALA A 30 6.62 -4.32 -5.94
N ASN A 31 6.63 -4.98 -4.78
CA ASN A 31 7.85 -5.24 -4.00
C ASN A 31 8.63 -3.97 -3.70
N VAL A 32 7.94 -2.92 -3.24
CA VAL A 32 8.56 -1.61 -2.95
C VAL A 32 8.80 -1.46 -1.45
N GLU A 33 10.01 -1.00 -1.10
CA GLU A 33 10.32 -0.57 0.27
C GLU A 33 9.65 0.79 0.56
N VAL A 34 8.87 0.84 1.63
CA VAL A 34 8.18 2.05 2.09
C VAL A 34 8.53 2.29 3.55
N LEU A 35 9.00 3.50 3.89
CA LEU A 35 9.37 3.85 5.26
C LEU A 35 8.29 4.73 5.89
N GLU A 36 7.88 4.38 7.12
CA GLU A 36 6.97 5.19 7.93
C GLU A 36 7.45 6.66 7.98
N GLY A 37 6.53 7.59 7.70
CA GLY A 37 6.81 9.03 7.64
C GLY A 37 7.39 9.55 6.32
N THR A 38 7.89 8.70 5.44
CA THR A 38 8.37 9.12 4.10
C THR A 38 7.38 8.82 2.96
N TRP A 39 6.37 7.99 3.24
CA TRP A 39 5.40 7.53 2.24
C TRP A 39 4.22 8.50 2.03
N GLU A 40 3.96 9.39 2.99
CA GLU A 40 2.88 10.38 2.92
C GLU A 40 3.04 11.33 1.72
N GLU A 41 4.26 11.83 1.49
CA GLU A 41 4.54 12.73 0.35
C GLU A 41 4.37 12.03 -1.03
N PRO A 42 4.97 10.85 -1.29
CA PRO A 42 4.67 10.00 -2.44
C PRO A 42 3.18 9.84 -2.74
N LEU A 43 2.40 9.40 -1.75
CA LEU A 43 0.95 9.19 -1.91
C LEU A 43 0.21 10.50 -2.18
N GLN A 44 0.57 11.57 -1.48
CA GLN A 44 0.01 12.91 -1.70
C GLN A 44 0.25 13.38 -3.14
N LYS A 45 1.42 13.09 -3.72
CA LYS A 45 1.70 13.41 -5.13
C LYS A 45 0.93 12.55 -6.10
N VAL A 46 0.70 11.28 -5.76
CA VAL A 46 -0.12 10.36 -6.53
C VAL A 46 -1.59 10.83 -6.60
N ILE A 47 -2.18 11.30 -5.49
CA ILE A 47 -3.57 11.82 -5.49
C ILE A 47 -3.73 13.17 -6.22
N GLU A 48 -2.65 13.94 -6.34
CA GLU A 48 -2.59 15.18 -7.12
C GLU A 48 -2.55 14.91 -8.63
N MET A 49 -2.32 13.66 -9.06
CA MET A 49 -2.29 13.30 -10.48
C MET A 49 -3.69 13.21 -11.07
N ASN A 50 -4.05 14.17 -11.92
CA ASN A 50 -5.41 14.25 -12.47
C ASN A 50 -5.72 13.17 -13.52
N GLN A 51 -4.69 12.58 -14.13
CA GLN A 51 -4.86 11.54 -15.15
C GLN A 51 -4.79 10.13 -14.58
N LEU A 52 -4.38 9.99 -13.31
CA LEU A 52 -4.25 8.69 -12.67
C LEU A 52 -5.64 8.18 -12.28
N HIS A 53 -5.99 7.01 -12.82
CA HIS A 53 -7.25 6.33 -12.51
C HIS A 53 -7.01 4.95 -11.93
N HIS A 54 -5.83 4.36 -12.13
CA HIS A 54 -5.55 3.00 -11.71
C HIS A 54 -4.25 2.95 -10.91
N LEU A 55 -4.33 2.55 -9.65
CA LEU A 55 -3.19 2.31 -8.77
C LEU A 55 -3.23 0.89 -8.23
N GLN A 56 -2.13 0.16 -8.36
CA GLN A 56 -1.95 -1.17 -7.77
C GLN A 56 -0.84 -1.14 -6.73
N LEU A 57 -1.10 -1.77 -5.59
CA LEU A 57 -0.19 -1.88 -4.47
C LEU A 57 0.03 -3.37 -4.20
N ILE A 58 1.24 -3.86 -4.39
CA ILE A 58 1.57 -5.28 -4.33
C ILE A 58 2.79 -5.45 -3.45
N ASN A 59 2.64 -6.22 -2.37
CA ASN A 59 3.74 -6.67 -1.52
C ASN A 59 4.68 -5.52 -1.08
N LEU A 60 4.11 -4.43 -0.56
CA LEU A 60 4.89 -3.32 -0.01
C LEU A 60 5.55 -3.77 1.30
N TYR A 61 6.78 -3.35 1.58
CA TYR A 61 7.50 -3.79 2.77
C TYR A 61 8.31 -2.67 3.42
N GLN A 62 8.73 -2.89 4.67
CA GLN A 62 9.66 -2.04 5.39
C GLN A 62 10.66 -2.88 6.20
N THR A 63 11.79 -2.28 6.57
CA THR A 63 12.83 -2.93 7.38
C THR A 63 12.55 -2.90 8.90
N GLY A 64 11.67 -2.02 9.39
CA GLY A 64 11.31 -1.90 10.82
C GLY A 64 9.91 -2.43 11.18
N LEU A 65 9.60 -2.59 12.47
CA LEU A 65 8.23 -2.81 12.94
C LEU A 65 7.49 -1.47 13.06
N SER A 66 6.26 -1.40 12.57
CA SER A 66 5.35 -0.30 12.91
C SER A 66 5.10 -0.26 14.43
N VAL A 67 5.10 0.92 15.03
CA VAL A 67 5.07 1.13 16.50
C VAL A 67 3.80 0.57 17.18
N LYS A 68 2.74 0.29 16.41
CA LYS A 68 1.53 -0.39 16.88
C LYS A 68 0.99 -1.35 15.83
N VAL A 69 0.97 -2.63 16.16
CA VAL A 69 0.13 -3.63 15.48
C VAL A 69 -1.10 -3.83 16.37
N PRO A 70 -2.35 -3.68 15.88
CA PRO A 70 -3.51 -4.01 16.70
C PRO A 70 -3.56 -5.52 16.95
N ASP A 71 -3.66 -5.94 18.20
CA ASP A 71 -3.67 -7.35 18.66
C ASP A 71 -4.74 -8.24 17.97
N SER A 72 -5.71 -7.64 17.27
CA SER A 72 -6.83 -8.29 16.59
C SER A 72 -6.54 -8.72 15.14
N PHE A 73 -5.35 -8.49 14.61
CA PHE A 73 -4.97 -8.82 13.23
C PHE A 73 -4.14 -10.10 13.15
N ASN A 74 -4.75 -11.26 13.43
CA ASN A 74 -4.14 -12.52 13.03
C ASN A 74 -4.18 -12.65 11.50
N LEU A 75 -3.04 -12.97 10.90
CA LEU A 75 -2.90 -13.20 9.48
C LEU A 75 -3.42 -14.58 9.10
N MET A 76 -4.40 -14.62 8.21
CA MET A 76 -4.71 -15.79 7.40
C MET A 76 -4.01 -15.61 6.05
N PHE A 77 -2.68 -15.75 5.99
CA PHE A 77 -2.02 -15.83 4.69
C PHE A 77 -1.92 -17.30 4.27
N ASP A 78 -2.94 -17.76 3.54
CA ASP A 78 -2.72 -18.84 2.59
C ASP A 78 -2.04 -18.25 1.34
N LYS A 79 -0.71 -18.11 1.42
CA LYS A 79 0.24 -18.01 0.29
C LYS A 79 0.14 -16.86 -0.74
N MET A 80 -0.86 -15.98 -0.72
CA MET A 80 -0.92 -14.84 -1.65
C MET A 80 -0.24 -13.58 -1.08
N GLU A 81 0.57 -12.94 -1.92
CA GLU A 81 1.15 -11.62 -1.66
C GLU A 81 0.02 -10.61 -1.46
N PRO A 82 0.08 -9.72 -0.43
CA PRO A 82 -0.97 -8.73 -0.25
C PRO A 82 -1.01 -7.78 -1.44
N GLU A 83 -2.17 -7.69 -2.08
CA GLU A 83 -2.44 -6.88 -3.25
C GLU A 83 -3.71 -6.07 -3.02
N VAL A 84 -3.68 -4.80 -3.41
CA VAL A 84 -4.86 -3.94 -3.52
C VAL A 84 -4.86 -3.21 -4.85
N VAL A 85 -6.01 -3.22 -5.52
CA VAL A 85 -6.26 -2.56 -6.79
C VAL A 85 -7.26 -1.43 -6.58
N LEU A 86 -6.87 -0.21 -6.92
CA LEU A 86 -7.66 1.01 -6.79
C LEU A 86 -8.00 1.50 -8.21
N LEU A 87 -9.29 1.55 -8.54
CA LEU A 87 -9.77 1.71 -9.92
C LEU A 87 -10.27 3.10 -10.26
N ASP A 88 -10.38 3.97 -9.25
CA ASP A 88 -10.67 5.38 -9.45
C ASP A 88 -9.97 6.29 -8.44
N ARG A 89 -10.21 7.59 -8.59
CA ARG A 89 -9.57 8.62 -7.76
C ARG A 89 -10.06 8.63 -6.32
N ASN A 90 -11.31 8.25 -6.06
CA ASN A 90 -11.84 8.17 -4.70
C ASN A 90 -11.16 7.03 -3.95
N ASP A 91 -10.99 5.87 -4.60
CA ASP A 91 -10.27 4.72 -4.02
C ASP A 91 -8.84 5.11 -3.64
N ILE A 92 -8.14 5.81 -4.53
CA ILE A 92 -6.77 6.30 -4.29
C ILE A 92 -6.73 7.28 -3.12
N ASN A 93 -7.70 8.19 -3.02
CA ASN A 93 -7.80 9.12 -1.88
C ASN A 93 -8.06 8.40 -0.55
N ILE A 94 -8.98 7.42 -0.53
CA ILE A 94 -9.28 6.60 0.65
C ILE A 94 -8.02 5.85 1.09
N ALA A 95 -7.31 5.22 0.15
CA ALA A 95 -6.06 4.52 0.44
C ALA A 95 -5.01 5.45 1.04
N ALA A 96 -4.85 6.66 0.48
CA ALA A 96 -3.92 7.65 1.01
C ALA A 96 -4.25 8.04 2.46
N ASP A 97 -5.54 8.27 2.77
CA ASP A 97 -6.00 8.59 4.13
C ASP A 97 -5.77 7.42 5.09
N VAL A 98 -6.01 6.18 4.65
CA VAL A 98 -5.72 4.98 5.45
C VAL A 98 -4.23 4.88 5.76
N PHE A 99 -3.35 5.01 4.76
CA PHE A 99 -1.90 4.97 4.99
C PHE A 99 -1.42 6.08 5.93
N ARG A 100 -2.02 7.26 5.85
CA ARG A 100 -1.65 8.40 6.70
C ARG A 100 -1.93 8.13 8.18
N HIS A 101 -3.02 7.44 8.48
CA HIS A 101 -3.48 7.24 9.86
C HIS A 101 -3.19 5.84 10.42
N TYR A 102 -3.00 4.85 9.55
CA TYR A 102 -2.96 3.43 9.89
C TYR A 102 -1.88 2.68 9.10
N PHE A 103 -0.65 3.19 9.12
CA PHE A 103 0.51 2.51 8.53
C PHE A 103 0.97 1.34 9.42
N TRP A 104 0.43 0.16 9.17
CA TRP A 104 0.74 -1.05 9.93
C TRP A 104 1.56 -2.03 9.12
N THR A 105 2.44 -2.76 9.82
CA THR A 105 3.25 -3.79 9.20
C THR A 105 3.27 -5.05 10.04
N THR A 106 3.40 -6.18 9.36
CA THR A 106 3.44 -7.51 9.95
C THR A 106 4.74 -8.21 9.58
N ALA A 107 5.22 -9.11 10.44
CA ALA A 107 6.38 -9.92 10.11
C ALA A 107 6.10 -10.77 8.86
N SER A 108 7.06 -10.82 7.93
CA SER A 108 7.00 -11.75 6.81
C SER A 108 7.03 -13.19 7.31
N ASN A 109 6.12 -14.02 6.80
CA ASN A 109 6.12 -15.46 7.09
C ASN A 109 7.10 -16.24 6.18
N LEU A 110 7.82 -15.55 5.30
CA LEU A 110 8.80 -16.16 4.40
C LEU A 110 10.11 -16.43 5.15
N ALA A 111 10.57 -17.68 5.08
CA ALA A 111 11.79 -18.10 5.77
C ALA A 111 13.01 -17.29 5.30
N GLY A 112 13.67 -16.63 6.24
CA GLY A 112 14.87 -15.82 5.97
C GLY A 112 14.58 -14.38 5.52
N ASP A 113 13.32 -13.99 5.38
CA ASP A 113 12.95 -12.60 5.09
C ASP A 113 12.76 -11.81 6.38
N SER A 114 13.70 -10.90 6.67
CA SER A 114 13.63 -10.02 7.84
C SER A 114 12.75 -8.79 7.63
N ARG A 115 12.12 -8.65 6.45
CA ARG A 115 11.25 -7.52 6.13
C ARG A 115 9.87 -7.69 6.77
N HIS A 116 9.26 -6.56 7.07
CA HIS A 116 7.87 -6.50 7.52
C HIS A 116 7.02 -6.07 6.34
N VAL A 117 5.96 -6.81 6.05
CA VAL A 117 5.02 -6.52 4.97
C VAL A 117 4.01 -5.49 5.45
N VAL A 118 3.67 -4.53 4.62
CA VAL A 118 2.63 -3.54 4.93
C VAL A 118 1.25 -4.19 4.85
N ASP A 119 0.45 -3.95 5.88
CA ASP A 119 -0.90 -4.48 5.96
C ASP A 119 -1.84 -3.66 5.07
N LEU A 120 -2.25 -4.23 3.94
CA LEU A 120 -3.14 -3.59 2.99
C LEU A 120 -4.63 -3.89 3.26
N ARG A 121 -4.97 -4.72 4.25
CA ARG A 121 -6.38 -5.14 4.48
C ARG A 121 -7.28 -3.99 4.86
N LEU A 122 -6.77 -3.02 5.63
CA LEU A 122 -7.57 -1.85 5.99
C LEU A 122 -7.82 -0.94 4.78
N VAL A 123 -6.87 -0.88 3.84
CA VAL A 123 -7.05 -0.16 2.57
C VAL A 123 -8.11 -0.87 1.75
N ASP A 124 -7.94 -2.17 1.55
CA ASP A 124 -8.89 -3.02 0.82
C ASP A 124 -10.31 -2.87 1.39
N ALA A 125 -10.43 -2.94 2.71
CA ALA A 125 -11.71 -2.83 3.38
C ALA A 125 -12.34 -1.44 3.31
N ALA A 126 -11.54 -0.37 3.39
CA ALA A 126 -12.05 0.99 3.29
C ALA A 126 -12.55 1.30 1.87
N VAL A 127 -11.94 0.69 0.86
CA VAL A 127 -12.28 0.86 -0.56
C VAL A 127 -13.47 -0.02 -0.95
N ASN A 128 -13.42 -1.31 -0.62
CA ASN A 128 -14.42 -2.30 -1.01
C ASN A 128 -15.61 -2.40 -0.04
N GLY A 129 -15.51 -1.79 1.14
CA GLY A 129 -16.55 -1.84 2.19
C GLY A 129 -16.64 -3.19 2.91
N GLU A 130 -15.62 -4.05 2.79
CA GLU A 130 -15.61 -5.40 3.36
C GLU A 130 -14.38 -5.60 4.25
N ILE A 131 -14.58 -5.89 5.54
CA ILE A 131 -13.46 -6.27 6.43
C ILE A 131 -13.53 -7.77 6.69
N GLU A 132 -12.49 -8.50 6.24
CA GLU A 132 -12.31 -9.90 6.62
C GLU A 132 -11.44 -10.00 7.87
N TYR A 133 -12.05 -10.46 8.97
CA TYR A 133 -11.36 -10.78 10.22
C TYR A 133 -11.12 -12.29 10.31
N GLY A 134 -10.13 -12.72 11.09
CA GLY A 134 -9.75 -14.14 11.26
C GLY A 134 -10.84 -15.09 11.81
N SER A 135 -12.08 -14.63 11.97
CA SER A 135 -13.26 -15.45 12.31
C SER A 135 -14.34 -15.47 11.20
N GLY A 136 -14.06 -14.92 10.02
CA GLY A 136 -14.95 -14.85 8.86
C GLY A 136 -15.30 -13.43 8.42
N LEU A 137 -15.77 -13.32 7.17
CA LEU A 137 -16.25 -12.09 6.53
C LEU A 137 -17.36 -11.40 7.35
N ARG A 138 -17.22 -10.10 7.60
CA ARG A 138 -18.33 -9.25 8.04
C ARG A 138 -18.51 -8.09 7.09
N LYS A 139 -19.75 -7.92 6.65
CA LYS A 139 -20.23 -6.76 5.89
C LYS A 139 -20.48 -5.61 6.87
N ALA A 140 -19.98 -4.43 6.55
CA ALA A 140 -20.39 -3.18 7.21
C ALA A 140 -21.77 -2.73 6.71
#